data_AF-A0A660YYB6-F1
#
_entry.id   AF-A0A660YYB6-F1
#
_cell.length_a   1.000
_cell.length_b   1.000
_cell.length_c   1.000
_cell.angle_alpha   90.00
_cell.angle_beta   90.00
_cell.angle_gamma   90.00
#
_symmetry.space_group_name_H-M   'P 1'
#
loop_
_entity.id
_entity.type
_entity.pdbx_description
1 polymer ?
#
loop_
_entity_poly.entity_id
_entity_poly.type
_entity_poly.pdbx_seq_one_letter_code
_entity_poly.pdbx_strand_id
1 'polypeptide(L)'
;MKRLVLPLLAMFSLMIILSCSGAGGTVEYSYQYLEKKRHDALTEIYKYRYKIAEGEWQDIDIYVKNEKFTYIINMEGYFGHQRNRYVYNSLITSQNFTSQFNLEPKTAHSIEEAIELALGMYIQDTKSKEVTDPESGN
;
A
#
# COMPACT_ATOMS: atom_id res chain seq x y z
N MET A 1 23.41 50.82 -19.86
CA MET A 1 23.41 49.37 -19.57
C MET A 1 22.41 49.02 -18.46
N LYS A 2 21.10 49.21 -18.66
CA LYS A 2 20.07 48.90 -17.64
C LYS A 2 18.76 48.29 -18.19
N ARG A 3 18.67 48.02 -19.50
CA ARG A 3 17.41 47.59 -20.16
C ARG A 3 17.38 46.10 -20.56
N LEU A 4 18.47 45.37 -20.37
CA LEU A 4 18.59 43.95 -20.75
C LEU A 4 18.45 42.97 -19.56
N VAL A 5 18.33 43.49 -18.33
CA VAL A 5 18.24 42.64 -17.12
C VAL A 5 16.82 42.10 -16.91
N LEU A 6 15.80 42.84 -17.36
CA LEU A 6 14.39 42.47 -17.17
C LEU A 6 13.95 41.22 -17.97
N PRO A 7 14.29 41.05 -19.26
CA PRO A 7 13.89 39.85 -20.00
C PRO A 7 14.66 38.59 -19.59
N LEU A 8 15.88 38.73 -19.04
CA LEU A 8 16.68 37.59 -18.58
C LEU A 8 16.11 36.96 -17.29
N LEU A 9 15.57 37.80 -16.39
CA LEU A 9 14.95 37.33 -15.14
C LEU A 9 13.64 36.57 -15.39
N ALA A 10 12.91 36.95 -16.44
CA ALA A 10 11.66 36.31 -16.86
C ALA A 10 11.88 34.93 -17.50
N MET A 11 12.99 34.73 -18.22
CA MET A 11 13.34 33.41 -18.76
C MET A 11 13.84 32.43 -17.69
N PHE A 12 14.53 32.92 -16.65
CA PHE A 12 15.00 32.06 -15.55
C PHE A 12 13.84 31.54 -14.68
N SER A 13 12.76 32.32 -14.55
CA SER A 13 11.56 31.92 -13.80
C SER A 13 10.69 30.91 -14.56
N LEU A 14 10.75 30.87 -15.90
CA LEU A 14 10.02 29.89 -16.70
C LEU A 14 10.63 28.47 -16.64
N MET A 15 11.94 28.34 -16.45
CA MET A 15 12.62 27.03 -16.39
C MET A 15 12.40 26.28 -15.07
N ILE A 16 12.00 26.96 -13.99
CA ILE A 16 11.73 26.33 -12.69
C ILE A 16 10.41 25.53 -12.73
N ILE A 17 9.47 25.89 -13.62
CA ILE A 17 8.13 25.27 -13.67
C ILE A 17 8.13 23.92 -14.41
N LEU A 18 9.10 23.66 -15.30
CA LEU A 18 9.20 22.41 -16.06
C LEU A 18 9.96 21.29 -15.31
N SER A 19 10.42 21.54 -14.09
CA SER A 19 11.20 20.56 -13.30
C SER A 19 10.37 19.78 -12.27
N CYS A 20 9.05 19.95 -12.27
CA CYS A 20 8.10 19.14 -11.51
C CYS A 20 7.34 18.30 -12.55
N SER A 21 7.42 16.98 -12.65
CA SER A 21 7.68 15.97 -11.64
C SER A 21 7.90 14.65 -12.37
N GLY A 22 9.15 14.20 -12.45
CA GLY A 22 9.48 12.79 -12.67
C GLY A 22 9.41 12.03 -11.35
N ALA A 23 8.30 12.18 -10.60
CA ALA A 23 8.07 11.37 -9.41
C ALA A 23 7.60 10.01 -9.92
N GLY A 24 8.45 8.98 -9.75
CA GLY A 24 8.11 7.60 -10.09
C GLY A 24 6.71 7.30 -9.59
N GLY A 25 5.83 6.88 -10.52
CA GLY A 25 4.40 6.86 -10.30
C GLY A 25 4.04 6.05 -9.07
N THR A 26 3.75 6.73 -7.97
CA THR A 26 3.08 6.13 -6.81
C THR A 26 1.83 5.47 -7.35
N VAL A 27 1.66 4.18 -7.06
CA VAL A 27 0.44 3.47 -7.43
C VAL A 27 -0.71 4.16 -6.72
N GLU A 28 -1.53 4.90 -7.45
CA GLU A 28 -2.76 5.44 -6.92
C GLU A 28 -3.73 4.27 -6.72
N TYR A 29 -4.12 4.02 -5.48
CA TYR A 29 -5.12 3.03 -5.14
C TYR A 29 -6.06 3.57 -4.07
N SER A 30 -7.27 3.05 -4.05
CA SER A 30 -8.27 3.32 -3.02
C SER A 30 -8.74 2.01 -2.43
N TYR A 31 -9.06 1.99 -1.15
CA TYR A 31 -9.67 0.85 -0.49
C TYR A 31 -10.82 1.29 0.41
N GLN A 32 -11.72 0.37 0.70
CA GLN A 32 -12.84 0.56 1.60
C GLN A 32 -13.05 -0.70 2.43
N TYR A 33 -13.10 -0.53 3.75
CA TYR A 33 -13.53 -1.57 4.67
C TYR A 33 -15.04 -1.83 4.53
N LEU A 34 -15.42 -3.11 4.46
CA LEU A 34 -16.81 -3.53 4.28
C LEU A 34 -17.37 -4.13 5.56
N GLU A 35 -16.75 -5.21 6.05
CA GLU A 35 -17.23 -5.92 7.22
C GLU A 35 -16.13 -6.76 7.88
N LYS A 36 -16.38 -7.18 9.11
CA LYS A 36 -15.57 -8.14 9.84
C LYS A 36 -16.43 -9.28 10.34
N LYS A 37 -15.95 -10.51 10.18
CA LYS A 37 -16.61 -11.72 10.65
C LYS A 37 -15.63 -12.57 11.43
N ARG A 38 -16.09 -13.17 12.53
CA ARG A 38 -15.32 -14.20 13.24
C ARG A 38 -15.46 -15.51 12.48
N HIS A 39 -14.34 -16.14 12.15
CA HIS A 39 -14.32 -17.46 11.50
C HIS A 39 -14.21 -18.58 12.54
N ASP A 40 -13.28 -18.44 13.48
CA ASP A 40 -13.09 -19.36 14.60
C ASP A 40 -12.61 -18.61 15.86
N ALA A 41 -12.20 -19.32 16.91
CA ALA A 41 -11.77 -18.74 18.18
C ALA A 41 -10.49 -17.88 18.07
N LEU A 42 -9.65 -18.12 17.07
CA LEU A 42 -8.37 -17.46 16.85
C LEU A 42 -8.31 -16.71 15.51
N THR A 43 -9.28 -16.91 14.62
CA THR A 43 -9.28 -16.35 13.27
C THR A 43 -10.46 -15.40 13.04
N GLU A 44 -10.15 -14.19 12.57
CA GLU A 44 -11.10 -13.21 12.06
C GLU A 44 -10.88 -12.99 10.55
N ILE A 45 -11.95 -12.69 9.83
CA ILE A 45 -11.93 -12.35 8.40
C ILE A 45 -12.37 -10.90 8.27
N TYR A 46 -11.52 -10.08 7.69
CA TYR A 46 -11.79 -8.70 7.36
C TYR A 46 -12.03 -8.58 5.86
N LYS A 47 -13.18 -8.04 5.49
CA LYS A 47 -13.52 -7.82 4.09
C LYS A 47 -13.27 -6.38 3.70
N TYR A 48 -12.53 -6.23 2.62
CA TYR A 48 -12.28 -4.94 1.98
C TYR A 48 -12.71 -5.03 0.53
N ARG A 49 -12.86 -3.87 -0.09
CA ARG A 49 -12.77 -3.73 -1.53
C ARG A 49 -11.69 -2.71 -1.88
N TYR A 50 -10.99 -2.92 -2.98
CA TYR A 50 -9.98 -1.98 -3.47
C TYR A 50 -10.14 -1.72 -4.96
N LYS A 51 -9.57 -0.62 -5.43
CA LYS A 51 -9.39 -0.35 -6.85
C LYS A 51 -8.06 0.32 -7.10
N ILE A 52 -7.48 0.05 -8.26
CA ILE A 52 -6.22 0.64 -8.71
C ILE A 52 -6.57 1.75 -9.71
N ALA A 53 -6.16 2.98 -9.43
CA ALA A 53 -6.51 4.18 -10.19
C ALA A 53 -8.04 4.31 -10.45
N GLU A 54 -8.44 4.54 -11.70
CA GLU A 54 -9.84 4.61 -12.15
C GLU A 54 -10.44 3.23 -12.49
N GLY A 55 -9.78 2.13 -12.13
CA GLY A 55 -10.25 0.78 -12.39
C GLY A 55 -11.48 0.37 -11.57
N GLU A 56 -11.96 -0.84 -11.85
CA GLU A 56 -13.09 -1.46 -11.16
C GLU A 56 -12.76 -1.83 -9.71
N TRP A 57 -13.79 -1.85 -8.86
CA TRP A 57 -13.68 -2.34 -7.50
C TRP A 57 -13.55 -3.86 -7.47
N GLN A 58 -12.59 -4.35 -6.71
CA GLN A 58 -12.33 -5.77 -6.46
C GLN A 58 -12.49 -6.05 -4.97
N ASP A 59 -13.25 -7.08 -4.63
CA ASP A 59 -13.44 -7.51 -3.24
C ASP A 59 -12.27 -8.41 -2.81
N ILE A 60 -11.87 -8.30 -1.54
CA ILE A 60 -10.80 -9.11 -0.95
C ILE A 60 -11.14 -9.52 0.48
N ASP A 61 -10.91 -10.80 0.77
CA ASP A 61 -11.00 -11.38 2.10
C ASP A 61 -9.60 -11.49 2.72
N ILE A 62 -9.41 -10.85 3.87
CA ILE A 62 -8.16 -10.83 4.63
C ILE A 62 -8.32 -11.68 5.89
N TYR A 63 -7.53 -12.75 5.99
CA TYR A 63 -7.59 -13.71 7.08
C TYR A 63 -6.57 -13.34 8.16
N VAL A 64 -7.03 -13.11 9.39
CA VAL A 64 -6.20 -12.66 10.51
C VAL A 64 -6.27 -13.69 11.64
N LYS A 65 -5.17 -14.39 11.88
CA LYS A 65 -5.05 -15.39 12.96
C LYS A 65 -4.20 -14.87 14.11
N ASN A 66 -4.74 -14.91 15.32
CA ASN A 66 -4.03 -14.56 16.54
C ASN A 66 -3.37 -15.78 17.19
N GLU A 67 -2.04 -15.76 17.24
CA GLU A 67 -1.20 -16.72 17.93
C GLU A 67 -0.39 -16.01 19.03
N LYS A 68 -0.97 -15.89 20.23
CA LYS A 68 -0.30 -15.37 21.44
C LYS A 68 0.45 -14.05 21.16
N PHE A 69 -0.30 -12.99 20.84
CA PHE A 69 0.18 -11.64 20.49
C PHE A 69 0.86 -11.51 19.13
N THR A 70 1.02 -12.61 18.39
CA THR A 70 1.45 -12.60 16.99
C THR A 70 0.24 -12.79 16.09
N TYR A 71 -0.02 -11.82 15.23
CA TYR A 71 -1.08 -11.86 14.23
C TYR A 71 -0.49 -12.25 12.88
N ILE A 72 -1.02 -13.32 12.29
CA ILE A 72 -0.70 -13.74 10.94
C ILE A 72 -1.83 -13.23 10.04
N ILE A 73 -1.50 -12.36 9.10
CA ILE A 73 -2.41 -11.73 8.15
C ILE A 73 -2.14 -12.33 6.77
N ASN A 74 -3.14 -12.92 6.14
CA ASN A 74 -3.02 -13.44 4.77
C ASN A 74 -4.04 -12.77 3.86
N MET A 75 -3.57 -12.43 2.66
CA MET A 75 -4.40 -11.96 1.57
C MET A 75 -4.78 -13.15 0.70
N GLU A 76 -6.08 -13.33 0.46
CA GLU A 76 -6.62 -14.37 -0.42
C GLU A 76 -6.36 -15.82 0.04
N GLY A 77 -7.04 -16.25 1.10
CA GLY A 77 -7.16 -17.67 1.47
C GLY A 77 -6.63 -18.04 2.85
N TYR A 78 -6.82 -19.32 3.23
CA TYR A 78 -6.54 -19.83 4.56
C TYR A 78 -5.06 -20.23 4.76
N PHE A 79 -4.57 -20.18 6.01
CA PHE A 79 -3.16 -20.33 6.39
C PHE A 79 -2.53 -21.64 5.88
N GLY A 80 -1.32 -21.57 5.30
CA GLY A 80 -0.58 -22.78 4.90
C GLY A 80 0.72 -22.52 4.15
N HIS A 81 0.68 -21.88 2.97
CA HIS A 81 1.85 -21.64 2.11
C HIS A 81 1.68 -20.42 1.18
N GLN A 82 1.10 -19.33 1.70
CA GLN A 82 0.73 -18.20 0.86
C GLN A 82 1.87 -17.18 0.71
N ARG A 83 2.03 -16.63 -0.51
CA ARG A 83 3.05 -15.62 -0.83
C ARG A 83 2.74 -14.26 -0.17
N ASN A 84 1.47 -13.94 0.03
CA ASN A 84 1.01 -12.67 0.59
C ASN A 84 0.72 -12.78 2.10
N ARG A 85 1.71 -13.31 2.83
CA ARG A 85 1.64 -13.49 4.29
C ARG A 85 2.39 -12.35 4.99
N TYR A 86 1.71 -11.73 5.94
CA TYR A 86 2.23 -10.66 6.78
C TYR A 86 2.14 -11.07 8.25
N VAL A 87 3.15 -10.72 9.06
CA VAL A 87 3.23 -11.12 10.47
C VAL A 87 3.46 -9.90 11.35
N TYR A 88 2.47 -9.58 12.17
CA TYR A 88 2.50 -8.47 13.12
C TYR A 88 2.60 -9.01 14.54
N ASN A 89 3.44 -8.41 15.40
CA ASN A 89 3.49 -8.76 16.82
C ASN A 89 3.11 -7.53 17.65
N SER A 90 1.99 -7.62 18.38
CA SER A 90 1.45 -6.47 19.12
C SER A 90 2.28 -6.04 20.32
N LEU A 91 3.29 -6.83 20.73
CA LEU A 91 4.23 -6.45 21.80
C LEU A 91 5.45 -5.72 21.27
N ILE A 92 5.69 -5.72 19.95
CA ILE A 92 6.82 -5.06 19.31
C ILE A 92 6.29 -3.78 18.65
N THR A 93 6.27 -2.68 19.40
CA THR A 93 5.94 -1.34 18.86
C THR A 93 7.23 -0.63 18.42
N SER A 94 7.27 -0.15 17.17
CA SER A 94 8.40 0.66 16.69
C SER A 94 8.28 2.11 17.19
N GLN A 95 9.40 2.72 17.63
CA GLN A 95 9.43 4.10 18.15
C GLN A 95 9.98 5.17 17.17
N ASN A 96 10.24 4.89 15.90
CA ASN A 96 10.93 5.88 15.05
C ASN A 96 10.31 6.06 13.65
N PHE A 97 9.57 7.15 13.48
CA PHE A 97 9.26 7.75 12.20
C PHE A 97 10.44 8.64 11.76
N THR A 98 11.40 8.09 11.03
CA THR A 98 12.20 8.90 10.13
C THR A 98 12.47 8.11 8.86
N SER A 99 11.66 8.41 7.85
CA SER A 99 11.94 8.24 6.42
C SER A 99 12.60 6.92 5.99
N GLN A 100 11.80 5.93 5.64
CA GLN A 100 12.12 5.02 4.54
C GLN A 100 10.85 4.28 4.11
N PHE A 101 10.58 4.29 2.80
CA PHE A 101 9.41 3.73 2.12
C PHE A 101 9.35 2.19 2.13
N ASN A 102 9.85 1.54 3.20
CA ASN A 102 9.78 0.11 3.39
C ASN A 102 8.78 -0.14 4.54
N LEU A 103 7.52 -0.36 4.17
CA LEU A 103 6.44 -0.70 5.11
C LEU A 103 6.69 -2.10 5.67
N GLU A 104 7.55 -2.21 6.68
CA GLU A 104 7.83 -3.49 7.35
C GLU A 104 6.76 -3.83 8.40
N PRO A 105 6.45 -5.12 8.60
CA PRO A 105 5.43 -5.55 9.56
C PRO A 105 5.56 -5.08 11.00
N LYS A 106 6.77 -4.70 11.40
CA LYS A 106 7.12 -4.33 12.77
C LYS A 106 6.84 -2.85 13.07
N THR A 107 6.46 -2.05 12.07
CA THR A 107 6.24 -0.61 12.25
C THR A 107 4.80 -0.25 12.62
N ALA A 108 3.84 -1.18 12.46
CA ALA A 108 2.45 -0.94 12.78
C ALA A 108 2.18 -0.77 14.29
N HIS A 109 1.29 0.15 14.64
CA HIS A 109 0.89 0.43 16.02
C HIS A 109 -0.40 -0.29 16.44
N SER A 110 -1.24 -0.69 15.48
CA SER A 110 -2.44 -1.49 15.71
C SER A 110 -2.59 -2.63 14.70
N ILE A 111 -3.54 -3.52 14.98
CA ILE A 111 -3.88 -4.59 14.04
C ILE A 111 -4.54 -4.04 12.77
N GLU A 112 -5.34 -2.98 12.88
CA GLU A 112 -5.97 -2.32 11.73
C GLU A 112 -4.91 -1.71 10.80
N GLU A 113 -3.94 -0.99 11.35
CA GLU A 113 -2.83 -0.44 10.58
C GLU A 113 -2.00 -1.56 9.93
N ALA A 114 -1.74 -2.65 10.67
CA ALA A 114 -1.05 -3.82 10.13
C ALA A 114 -1.80 -4.45 8.93
N ILE A 115 -3.13 -4.50 8.98
CA ILE A 115 -3.98 -4.99 7.88
C ILE A 115 -3.92 -4.04 6.68
N GLU A 116 -4.02 -2.73 6.90
CA GLU A 116 -3.96 -1.73 5.83
C GLU A 116 -2.60 -1.71 5.12
N LEU A 117 -1.50 -1.83 5.88
CA LEU A 117 -0.16 -1.95 5.34
C LEU A 117 0.00 -3.22 4.49
N ALA A 118 -0.48 -4.36 5.00
CA ALA A 118 -0.45 -5.61 4.25
C ALA A 118 -1.28 -5.52 2.96
N LEU A 119 -2.46 -4.87 3.01
CA LEU A 119 -3.31 -4.65 1.84
C LEU A 119 -2.62 -3.77 0.81
N GLY A 120 -1.97 -2.67 1.25
CA GLY A 120 -1.21 -1.79 0.37
C GLY A 120 -0.08 -2.52 -0.36
N MET A 121 0.66 -3.38 0.33
CA MET A 121 1.70 -4.21 -0.30
C MET A 121 1.13 -5.22 -1.29
N TYR A 122 0.01 -5.85 -0.96
CA TYR A 122 -0.69 -6.77 -1.87
C TYR A 122 -1.09 -6.08 -3.18
N ILE A 123 -1.71 -4.90 -3.08
CA ILE A 123 -2.15 -4.12 -4.26
C ILE A 123 -0.96 -3.75 -5.16
N GLN A 124 0.18 -3.37 -4.55
CA GLN A 124 1.40 -3.05 -5.30
C GLN A 124 2.01 -4.27 -6.01
N ASP A 125 2.00 -5.44 -5.37
CA ASP A 125 2.47 -6.70 -5.98
C ASP A 125 1.56 -7.14 -7.14
N THR A 126 0.23 -7.02 -6.98
CA THR A 126 -0.75 -7.32 -8.04
C THR A 126 -0.52 -6.45 -9.28
N LYS A 127 -0.35 -5.13 -9.11
CA LYS A 127 -0.05 -4.22 -10.24
C LYS A 127 1.26 -4.58 -10.94
N SER A 128 2.29 -4.93 -10.17
CA SER A 128 3.61 -5.26 -10.74
C SER A 128 3.54 -6.48 -11.68
N LYS A 129 2.62 -7.41 -11.40
CA LYS A 129 2.36 -8.59 -12.24
C LYS A 129 1.56 -8.24 -13.50
N GLU A 130 0.53 -7.40 -13.41
CA GLU A 130 -0.23 -6.96 -14.60
C GLU A 130 0.66 -6.24 -15.64
N VAL A 131 1.64 -5.45 -15.19
CA VAL A 131 2.57 -4.73 -16.09
C VAL A 131 3.59 -5.66 -16.74
N THR A 132 3.92 -6.80 -16.13
CA THR A 132 4.90 -7.75 -16.66
C THR A 132 4.30 -8.82 -17.57
N ASP A 133 2.96 -8.90 -17.67
CA ASP A 133 2.26 -9.88 -18.50
C ASP A 133 1.06 -9.26 -19.24
N PRO A 134 1.29 -8.43 -20.27
CA PRO A 134 0.23 -7.70 -20.98
C PRO A 134 -0.70 -8.58 -21.84
N GLU A 135 -0.51 -9.90 -21.88
CA GLU A 135 -1.28 -10.83 -22.73
C GLU A 135 -2.43 -11.57 -22.00
N SER A 136 -2.73 -11.26 -20.73
CA SER A 136 -3.84 -11.91 -20.00
C SER A 136 -5.20 -11.19 -20.09
N GLY A 137 -5.28 -10.08 -20.83
CA GLY A 137 -6.56 -9.47 -21.19
C GLY A 137 -7.24 -10.23 -22.32
N ASN A 138 -8.23 -11.06 -21.96
CA ASN A 138 -9.18 -11.68 -22.90
C ASN A 138 -9.83 -10.68 -23.85
#